data_AF-A0A0G0D4C5-F1
#
_entry.id   AF-A0A0G0D4C5-F1
#
_cell.length_a   1.000
_cell.length_b   1.000
_cell.length_c   1.000
_cell.angle_alpha   90.00
_cell.angle_beta   90.00
_cell.angle_gamma   90.00
#
_symmetry.space_group_name_H-M   'P 1'
#
loop_
_entity.id
_entity.type
_entity.pdbx_description
1 polymer ?
#
loop_
_entity_poly.entity_id
_entity_poly.type
_entity_poly.pdbx_seq_one_letter_code
_entity_poly.pdbx_strand_id
1 'polypeptide(L)'
;MQENYNFLELRKPDLTRPKRGDANFTVSDYSFFKERYLNKPGFSLILKENFEMVELNEKGNNVRVYVSFPLLDEQLELKNVKARL
;
A
#
# COMPACT_ATOMS: atom_id res chain seq x y z
N MET A 1 -21.86 -31.57 -5.87
CA MET A 1 -20.76 -30.59 -5.93
C MET A 1 -21.05 -29.57 -4.85
N GLN A 2 -20.21 -29.49 -3.81
CA GLN A 2 -20.45 -28.63 -2.65
C GLN A 2 -19.48 -27.46 -2.72
N GLU A 3 -20.01 -26.26 -2.76
CA GLU A 3 -19.23 -25.02 -2.90
C GLU A 3 -18.45 -24.75 -1.60
N ASN A 4 -17.12 -24.64 -1.71
CA ASN A 4 -16.25 -24.21 -0.63
C ASN A 4 -16.21 -22.68 -0.58
N TYR A 5 -16.99 -22.09 0.32
CA TYR A 5 -16.84 -20.69 0.69
C TYR A 5 -15.67 -20.56 1.67
N ASN A 6 -14.55 -19.99 1.20
CA ASN A 6 -13.47 -19.58 2.10
C ASN A 6 -13.98 -18.41 2.96
N PHE A 7 -14.32 -18.68 4.21
CA PHE A 7 -14.66 -17.65 5.17
C PHE A 7 -13.46 -16.71 5.34
N LEU A 8 -13.61 -15.46 4.89
CA LEU A 8 -12.66 -14.40 5.18
C LEU A 8 -12.78 -14.04 6.66
N GLU A 9 -11.83 -14.48 7.48
CA GLU A 9 -11.80 -14.10 8.89
C GLU A 9 -11.43 -12.61 9.02
N LEU A 10 -12.43 -11.76 9.23
CA LEU A 10 -12.23 -10.35 9.52
C LEU A 10 -11.63 -10.21 10.92
N ARG A 11 -10.34 -9.85 11.00
CA ARG A 11 -9.68 -9.58 12.29
C ARG A 11 -10.37 -8.40 12.98
N LYS A 12 -10.74 -8.60 14.25
CA LYS A 12 -11.16 -7.49 15.12
C LYS A 12 -9.97 -6.52 15.28
N PRO A 13 -10.19 -5.20 15.23
CA PRO A 13 -9.14 -4.23 15.50
C PRO A 13 -8.47 -4.52 16.84
N ASP A 14 -7.15 -4.70 16.84
CA ASP A 14 -6.37 -4.88 18.06
C ASP A 14 -6.29 -3.54 18.79
N LEU A 15 -6.97 -3.44 19.93
CA LEU A 15 -7.04 -2.22 20.74
C LEU A 15 -5.66 -1.79 21.29
N THR A 16 -4.68 -2.69 21.34
CA THR A 16 -3.30 -2.38 21.74
C THR A 16 -2.47 -1.81 20.59
N ARG A 17 -2.98 -1.86 19.36
CA ARG A 17 -2.35 -1.37 18.14
C ARG A 17 -3.33 -0.46 17.40
N PRO A 18 -3.59 0.76 17.92
CA PRO A 18 -4.56 1.69 17.34
C PRO A 18 -4.18 2.20 15.96
N LYS A 19 -2.91 2.03 15.56
CA LYS A 19 -2.44 2.36 14.22
C LYS A 19 -2.96 1.30 13.25
N ARG A 20 -3.71 1.74 12.23
CA ARG A 20 -3.93 0.93 11.03
C ARG A 20 -2.56 0.46 10.55
N GLY A 21 -2.45 -0.81 10.14
CA GLY A 21 -1.21 -1.36 9.61
C GLY A 21 -0.82 -0.63 8.34
N ASP A 22 -0.14 0.50 8.51
CA ASP A 22 0.51 1.22 7.44
C ASP A 22 1.85 0.55 7.18
N ALA A 23 2.26 0.49 5.93
CA ALA A 23 3.55 -0.08 5.60
C ALA A 23 4.62 0.83 6.20
N ASN A 24 5.38 0.34 7.19
CA ASN A 24 6.44 1.10 7.88
C ASN A 24 7.63 1.49 6.96
N PHE A 25 7.57 1.18 5.67
CA PHE A 25 8.59 1.57 4.71
C PHE A 25 7.97 2.57 3.74
N THR A 26 8.34 3.84 3.90
CA THR A 26 8.08 4.88 2.91
C THR A 26 9.36 5.09 2.11
N VAL A 27 9.21 5.22 0.80
CA VAL A 27 10.31 5.67 -0.04
C VAL A 27 10.45 7.19 0.20
N SER A 28 11.62 7.61 0.67
CA SER A 28 11.88 9.02 1.01
C SER A 28 11.84 9.94 -0.21
N ASP A 29 12.27 9.45 -1.38
CA ASP A 29 12.21 10.14 -2.65
C ASP A 29 11.53 9.24 -3.69
N TYR A 30 10.21 9.41 -3.81
CA TYR A 30 9.40 8.62 -4.72
C TYR A 30 9.75 8.87 -6.19
N SER A 31 10.07 10.12 -6.56
CA SER A 31 10.43 10.49 -7.93
C SER A 31 11.69 9.74 -8.37
N PHE A 32 12.74 9.77 -7.56
CA PHE A 32 13.97 9.04 -7.83
C PHE A 32 13.75 7.53 -7.89
N PHE A 33 12.95 6.99 -6.96
CA PHE A 33 12.60 5.56 -6.96
C PHE A 33 11.87 5.15 -8.24
N LYS A 34 10.84 5.90 -8.64
CA LYS A 34 10.06 5.65 -9.84
C LYS A 34 10.99 5.63 -11.08
N GLU A 35 11.83 6.65 -11.26
CA GLU A 35 12.78 6.70 -12.37
C GLU A 35 13.77 5.52 -12.37
N ARG A 36 14.28 5.16 -11.18
CA ARG A 36 15.28 4.09 -11.02
C ARG A 36 14.74 2.69 -11.28
N TYR A 37 13.49 2.42 -10.92
CA TYR A 37 12.94 1.06 -10.90
C TYR A 37 11.88 0.78 -11.96
N LEU A 38 11.16 1.79 -12.47
CA LEU A 38 10.02 1.55 -13.36
C LEU A 38 10.41 0.83 -14.68
N ASN A 39 11.65 1.01 -15.15
CA ASN A 39 12.15 0.34 -16.36
C ASN A 39 12.68 -1.09 -16.10
N LYS A 40 12.57 -1.61 -14.87
CA LYS A 40 13.05 -2.96 -14.53
C LYS A 40 11.92 -3.99 -14.67
N PRO A 41 12.24 -5.26 -15.00
CA PRO A 41 11.25 -6.32 -15.07
C PRO A 41 10.45 -6.47 -13.77
N GLY A 42 9.15 -6.72 -13.91
CA GLY A 42 8.24 -6.89 -12.77
C GLY A 42 7.74 -5.58 -12.16
N PHE A 43 8.26 -4.43 -12.56
CA PHE A 43 7.72 -3.14 -12.15
C PHE A 43 6.65 -2.63 -13.13
N SER A 44 5.60 -2.01 -12.61
CA SER A 44 4.56 -1.35 -13.39
C SER A 44 4.06 -0.08 -12.70
N LEU A 45 3.54 0.87 -13.48
CA LEU A 45 2.95 2.11 -12.95
C LEU A 45 1.42 2.00 -13.01
N ILE A 46 0.77 2.28 -11.89
CA ILE A 46 -0.68 2.38 -11.79
C ILE A 46 -1.03 3.83 -11.51
N LEU A 47 -1.78 4.44 -12.42
CA LEU A 47 -2.28 5.81 -12.28
C LEU A 47 -3.73 5.78 -11.75
N LYS A 48 -4.03 6.65 -10.78
CA LYS A 48 -5.38 6.92 -10.27
C LYS A 48 -5.63 8.44 -10.36
N GLU A 49 -6.87 8.86 -10.10
CA GLU A 49 -7.25 10.27 -10.23
C GLU A 49 -6.40 11.20 -9.37
N ASN A 50 -6.06 10.78 -8.15
CA ASN A 50 -5.42 11.65 -7.13
C ASN A 50 -4.07 11.13 -6.62
N PHE A 51 -3.61 9.97 -7.09
CA PHE A 51 -2.34 9.37 -6.67
C PHE A 51 -1.85 8.38 -7.72
N GLU A 52 -0.59 7.97 -7.59
CA GLU A 52 -0.01 6.90 -8.39
C GLU A 52 0.66 5.85 -7.50
N MET A 53 0.86 4.66 -8.06
CA MET A 53 1.56 3.58 -7.40
C MET A 53 2.54 2.91 -8.36
N VAL A 54 3.74 2.64 -7.87
CA VAL A 54 4.62 1.65 -8.49
C VAL A 54 4.29 0.29 -7.89
N GLU A 55 3.91 -0.65 -8.74
CA GLU A 55 3.70 -2.05 -8.41
C GLU A 55 4.99 -2.83 -8.71
N LEU A 56 5.38 -3.73 -7.79
CA LEU A 56 6.35 -4.78 -8.03
C LEU A 56 5.65 -6.13 -7.98
N ASN A 57 5.61 -6.79 -9.13
CA ASN A 57 5.07 -8.12 -9.35
C ASN A 57 6.16 -9.01 -9.97
N GLU A 58 7.02 -9.57 -9.12
CA GLU A 58 8.14 -10.40 -9.55
C GLU A 58 7.69 -11.84 -9.84
N LYS A 59 8.06 -12.36 -11.00
CA LYS A 59 7.68 -13.72 -11.43
C LYS A 59 8.27 -14.76 -10.49
N GLY A 60 7.43 -15.68 -10.02
CA GLY A 60 7.83 -16.77 -9.13
C GLY A 60 7.67 -16.44 -7.63
N ASN A 61 7.35 -15.18 -7.30
CA ASN A 61 6.98 -14.79 -5.95
C ASN A 61 5.46 -14.81 -5.78
N ASN A 62 5.00 -15.20 -4.59
CA ASN A 62 3.58 -15.15 -4.20
C ASN A 62 3.24 -13.83 -3.47
N VAL A 63 4.09 -12.80 -3.63
CA VAL A 63 3.98 -11.52 -2.95
C VAL A 63 3.98 -10.40 -3.99
N ARG A 64 3.16 -9.39 -3.75
CA ARG A 64 3.10 -8.17 -4.54
C ARG A 64 3.28 -6.96 -3.64
N VAL A 65 4.09 -6.00 -4.08
CA VAL A 65 4.38 -4.78 -3.32
C VAL A 65 3.84 -3.58 -4.08
N TYR A 66 3.25 -2.65 -3.34
CA TYR A 66 2.77 -1.37 -3.85
C TYR A 66 3.46 -0.25 -3.09
N VAL A 67 4.04 0.70 -3.84
CA VAL A 67 4.57 1.94 -3.29
C VAL A 67 3.72 3.07 -3.85
N SER A 68 2.92 3.71 -2.99
CA SER A 68 2.03 4.81 -3.39
C SER A 68 2.65 6.18 -3.16
N PHE A 69 2.29 7.14 -4.01
CA PHE A 69 2.57 8.55 -3.83
C PHE A 69 1.39 9.40 -4.30
N PRO A 70 0.91 10.39 -3.51
CA PRO A 70 1.30 10.73 -2.13
C PRO A 70 1.10 9.58 -1.12
N LEU A 71 1.60 9.69 0.11
CA LEU A 71 1.42 8.63 1.13
C LEU A 71 -0.05 8.49 1.55
N LEU A 72 -0.44 7.34 2.10
CA LEU A 72 -1.84 7.09 2.49
C LEU A 72 -2.39 8.17 3.44
N ASP A 73 -1.61 8.59 4.42
CA ASP A 73 -1.99 9.67 5.34
C ASP A 73 -2.20 11.01 4.66
N GLU A 74 -1.48 11.26 3.56
CA GLU A 74 -1.63 12.48 2.75
C GLU A 74 -2.87 12.38 1.86
N GLN A 75 -3.10 11.21 1.24
CA GLN A 75 -4.30 10.93 0.47
C GLN A 75 -5.58 11.03 1.30
N LEU A 76 -5.52 10.65 2.58
CA LEU A 76 -6.64 10.67 3.52
C LEU A 76 -6.68 11.93 4.41
N GLU A 77 -5.78 12.89 4.20
CA GLU A 77 -5.67 14.13 4.98
C GLU A 77 -5.53 13.91 6.51
N LEU A 78 -4.99 12.77 6.91
CA LEU A 78 -4.90 12.37 8.33
C LEU A 78 -3.91 13.22 9.14
N LYS A 79 -2.95 13.87 8.48
CA LYS A 79 -1.96 14.76 9.13
C LYS A 79 -2.59 15.98 9.81
N ASN A 80 -3.83 16.35 9.45
CA ASN A 80 -4.56 17.47 10.04
C ASN A 80 -5.56 17.07 11.14
N VAL A 81 -5.76 15.78 11.38
CA VAL A 81 -6.58 15.31 12.48
C VAL A 81 -5.73 15.41 13.74
N LYS A 82 -5.70 16.60 14.35
CA LYS A 82 -5.28 16.73 15.75
C LYS A 82 -6.11 15.73 16.53
N ALA A 83 -5.46 14.71 17.08
CA ALA A 83 -6.09 13.81 18.03
C ALA A 83 -6.72 14.69 19.12
N ARG A 84 -8.05 14.81 19.10
CA ARG A 84 -8.81 15.22 20.28
C ARG A 84 -8.66 14.06 21.26
N LEU A 85 -7.59 14.13 22.05
CA LEU A 85 -7.48 13.49 23.35
C LEU A 85 -8.06 14.46 24.37
#